data_AF-A0A501W724-F1
#
_entry.id   AF-A0A501W724-F1
#
_cell.length_a   1.000
_cell.length_b   1.000
_cell.length_c   1.000
_cell.angle_alpha   90.00
_cell.angle_beta   90.00
_cell.angle_gamma   90.00
#
_symmetry.space_group_name_H-M   'P 1'
#
loop_
_entity.id
_entity.type
_entity.pdbx_description
1 polymer ?
#
loop_
_entity_poly.entity_id
_entity_poly.type
_entity_poly.pdbx_seq_one_letter_code
_entity_poly.pdbx_strand_id
1 'polypeptide(L)'
;MGKSKSSTMYWLFGGIILTITGLLAFTNLEEWYVISILGRTAGYPFGGEGPTAYYYKTPELYALVSLTWGLIFTGTFAFTLVTIIKKKKERMVAAFGTTVFLLAVLFIHGLIE
;
A
#
# COMPACT_ATOMS: atom_id res chain seq x y z
N MET A 1 25.42 6.70 -28.18
CA MET A 1 23.95 6.66 -27.98
C MET A 1 23.61 7.08 -26.55
N GLY A 2 23.34 8.36 -26.31
CA GLY A 2 22.96 8.84 -24.98
C GLY A 2 21.53 8.40 -24.66
N LYS A 3 21.34 7.57 -23.63
CA LYS A 3 19.99 7.35 -23.07
C LYS A 3 19.42 8.72 -22.69
N SER A 4 18.31 9.11 -23.32
CA SER A 4 17.60 10.34 -22.97
C SER A 4 17.28 10.34 -21.47
N LYS A 5 17.67 11.42 -20.77
CA LYS A 5 17.44 11.62 -19.32
C LYS A 5 15.99 11.34 -18.90
N SER A 6 15.03 11.58 -19.81
CA SER A 6 13.60 11.30 -19.64
C SER A 6 13.28 9.80 -19.50
N SER A 7 14.01 8.92 -20.21
CA SER A 7 13.78 7.48 -20.10
C SER A 7 14.27 6.92 -18.77
N THR A 8 15.39 7.43 -18.24
CA THR A 8 15.93 6.96 -16.95
C THR A 8 15.00 7.34 -15.80
N MET A 9 14.48 8.58 -15.79
CA MET A 9 13.50 9.01 -14.77
C MET A 9 12.25 8.14 -14.76
N TYR A 10 11.72 7.79 -15.95
CA TYR A 10 10.53 6.94 -16.05
C TYR A 10 10.69 5.60 -15.32
N TRP A 11 11.82 4.92 -15.55
CA TRP A 11 12.12 3.65 -14.89
C TRP A 11 12.37 3.80 -13.40
N LEU A 12 13.05 4.88 -12.99
CA LEU A 12 13.30 5.16 -11.58
C LEU A 12 11.99 5.39 -10.83
N PHE A 13 11.12 6.27 -11.32
CA PHE A 13 9.82 6.55 -10.70
C PHE A 13 8.92 5.31 -10.70
N GLY A 14 8.84 4.60 -11.83
CA GLY A 14 8.07 3.36 -11.91
C GLY A 14 8.55 2.31 -10.91
N GLY A 15 9.87 2.14 -10.77
CA GLY A 15 10.48 1.23 -9.81
C GLY A 15 10.14 1.60 -8.36
N ILE A 16 10.28 2.89 -8.00
CA ILE A 16 9.95 3.39 -6.65
C ILE A 16 8.47 3.13 -6.33
N ILE A 17 7.56 3.48 -7.25
CA ILE A 17 6.12 3.30 -7.04
C ILE A 17 5.78 1.81 -6.87
N LEU A 18 6.34 0.94 -7.72
CA LEU A 18 6.14 -0.52 -7.60
C LEU A 18 6.63 -1.05 -6.26
N THR A 19 7.81 -0.64 -5.81
CA THR A 19 8.36 -1.08 -4.53
C THR A 19 7.46 -0.64 -3.37
N ILE A 20 7.07 0.63 -3.32
CA ILE A 20 6.22 1.16 -2.24
C ILE A 20 4.86 0.46 -2.23
N THR A 21 4.17 0.43 -3.37
CA THR A 21 2.83 -0.17 -3.46
C THR A 21 2.87 -1.68 -3.25
N GLY A 22 3.92 -2.36 -3.69
CA GLY A 22 4.12 -3.80 -3.48
C GLY A 22 4.39 -4.14 -2.01
N LEU A 23 5.25 -3.37 -1.33
CA LEU A 23 5.51 -3.55 0.10
C LEU A 23 4.24 -3.31 0.92
N LEU A 24 3.52 -2.22 0.67
CA LEU A 24 2.30 -1.90 1.40
C LEU A 24 1.17 -2.92 1.12
N ALA A 25 1.06 -3.41 -0.12
CA ALA A 25 0.12 -4.49 -0.43
C ALA A 25 0.48 -5.76 0.35
N PHE A 26 1.76 -6.15 0.33
CA PHE A 26 2.23 -7.36 0.99
C PHE A 26 2.00 -7.30 2.50
N THR A 27 2.43 -6.23 3.18
CA THR A 27 2.28 -6.11 4.64
C THR A 27 0.81 -6.15 5.05
N ASN A 28 -0.06 -5.42 4.36
CA ASN A 28 -1.49 -5.39 4.69
C ASN A 28 -2.19 -6.74 4.43
N LEU A 29 -1.85 -7.43 3.36
CA LEU A 29 -2.41 -8.76 3.07
C LEU A 29 -1.87 -9.82 4.03
N GLU A 30 -0.62 -9.71 4.45
CA GLU A 30 -0.03 -10.59 5.45
C GLU A 30 -0.70 -10.39 6.82
N GLU A 31 -0.88 -9.16 7.27
CA GLU A 31 -1.63 -8.83 8.49
C GLU A 31 -3.06 -9.39 8.45
N TRP A 32 -3.78 -9.21 7.35
CA TRP A 32 -5.09 -9.82 7.17
C TRP A 32 -5.04 -11.35 7.28
N TYR A 33 -4.06 -11.99 6.64
CA TYR A 33 -3.91 -13.45 6.67
C TYR A 33 -3.59 -13.95 8.09
N VAL A 34 -2.66 -13.30 8.78
CA VAL A 34 -2.25 -13.64 10.15
C VAL A 34 -3.43 -13.54 11.13
N ILE A 35 -4.22 -12.47 11.05
CA ILE A 35 -5.35 -12.29 11.97
C ILE A 35 -6.57 -13.14 11.56
N SER A 36 -7.00 -13.07 10.29
CA SER A 36 -8.27 -13.71 9.86
C SER A 36 -8.15 -15.20 9.58
N ILE A 37 -7.01 -15.67 9.06
CA ILE A 37 -6.84 -17.07 8.64
C ILE A 37 -6.09 -17.87 9.70
N LEU A 38 -5.00 -17.32 10.25
CA LEU A 38 -4.22 -18.01 11.27
C LEU A 38 -4.70 -17.76 12.70
N GLY A 39 -5.58 -16.76 12.92
CA GLY A 39 -6.12 -16.45 14.25
C GLY A 39 -5.08 -15.93 15.25
N ARG A 40 -3.94 -15.43 14.78
CA ARG A 40 -2.81 -15.04 15.64
C ARG A 40 -2.96 -13.60 16.13
N THR A 41 -3.71 -13.42 17.21
CA THR A 41 -3.99 -12.08 17.78
C THR A 41 -3.09 -11.71 18.97
N ALA A 42 -2.30 -12.64 19.48
CA ALA A 42 -1.39 -12.39 20.59
C ALA A 42 -0.29 -11.37 20.21
N GLY A 43 -0.11 -10.35 21.03
CA GLY A 43 0.87 -9.27 20.80
C GLY A 43 0.28 -8.00 20.17
N TYR A 44 -0.97 -8.05 19.70
CA TYR A 44 -1.68 -6.87 19.23
C TYR A 44 -2.40 -6.17 20.40
N PRO A 45 -2.49 -4.83 20.41
CA PRO A 45 -3.13 -4.07 21.48
C PRO A 45 -4.66 -4.05 21.36
N PHE A 46 -5.27 -5.16 20.92
CA PHE A 46 -6.71 -5.22 20.68
C PHE A 46 -7.52 -4.99 21.97
N GLY A 47 -8.55 -4.16 21.88
CA GLY A 47 -9.44 -3.87 23.02
C GLY A 47 -8.79 -3.09 24.17
N GLY A 48 -7.61 -2.51 23.97
CA GLY A 48 -6.95 -1.68 24.98
C GLY A 48 -7.64 -0.32 25.20
N GLU A 49 -7.53 0.22 26.42
CA GLU A 49 -8.06 1.54 26.80
C GLU A 49 -7.10 2.70 26.49
N GLY A 50 -5.94 2.41 25.87
CA GLY A 50 -4.92 3.41 25.52
C GLY A 50 -5.23 4.16 24.20
N PRO A 51 -4.39 5.15 23.83
CA PRO A 51 -4.50 5.84 22.55
C PRO A 51 -4.06 4.92 21.40
N THR A 52 -4.89 3.95 21.06
CA THR A 52 -4.70 3.08 19.89
C THR A 52 -5.60 3.58 18.77
N ALA A 53 -5.12 3.47 17.53
CA ALA A 53 -5.94 3.79 16.38
C ALA A 53 -7.24 2.94 16.38
N TYR A 54 -8.33 3.52 15.85
CA TYR A 54 -9.68 2.96 15.98
C TYR A 54 -9.80 1.51 15.46
N TYR A 55 -8.97 1.14 14.49
CA TYR A 55 -8.99 -0.17 13.86
C TYR A 55 -8.43 -1.30 14.75
N TYR A 56 -7.79 -0.97 15.89
CA TYR A 56 -7.43 -1.95 16.93
C TYR A 56 -8.58 -2.29 17.90
N LYS A 57 -9.80 -1.77 17.69
CA LYS A 57 -10.92 -2.06 18.59
C LYS A 57 -11.26 -3.55 18.67
N THR A 58 -11.21 -4.27 17.56
CA THR A 58 -11.36 -5.73 17.53
C THR A 58 -10.45 -6.34 16.46
N PRO A 59 -10.07 -7.63 16.58
CA PRO A 59 -9.29 -8.32 15.56
C PRO A 59 -9.97 -8.33 14.18
N GLU A 60 -11.30 -8.48 14.14
CA GLU A 60 -12.07 -8.54 12.90
C GLU A 60 -12.05 -7.19 12.18
N LEU A 61 -12.17 -6.09 12.93
CA LEU A 61 -12.08 -4.75 12.37
C LEU A 61 -10.68 -4.49 11.82
N TYR A 62 -9.64 -4.83 12.58
CA TYR A 62 -8.26 -4.69 12.15
C TYR A 62 -8.02 -5.45 10.84
N ALA A 63 -8.41 -6.72 10.79
CA ALA A 63 -8.18 -7.55 9.62
C ALA A 63 -8.97 -7.06 8.40
N LEU A 64 -10.20 -6.55 8.58
CA LEU A 64 -10.98 -5.94 7.51
C LEU A 64 -10.30 -4.68 6.96
N VAL A 65 -9.76 -3.84 7.84
CA VAL A 65 -9.01 -2.64 7.45
C VAL A 65 -7.74 -3.02 6.69
N SER A 66 -6.97 -3.98 7.20
CA SER A 66 -5.76 -4.50 6.54
C SER A 66 -6.10 -5.10 5.17
N LEU A 67 -7.16 -5.89 5.04
CA LEU A 67 -7.59 -6.43 3.74
C LEU A 67 -7.94 -5.30 2.76
N THR A 68 -8.71 -4.32 3.22
CA THR A 68 -9.15 -3.20 2.38
C THR A 68 -7.95 -2.44 1.82
N TRP A 69 -7.00 -2.08 2.67
CA TRP A 69 -5.76 -1.42 2.26
C TRP A 69 -4.89 -2.32 1.37
N GLY A 70 -4.77 -3.60 1.71
CA GLY A 70 -4.05 -4.60 0.91
C GLY A 70 -4.58 -4.69 -0.52
N LEU A 71 -5.91 -4.72 -0.69
CA LEU A 71 -6.55 -4.74 -2.01
C LEU A 71 -6.34 -3.43 -2.78
N ILE A 72 -6.46 -2.27 -2.12
CA ILE A 72 -6.23 -0.95 -2.73
C ILE A 72 -4.78 -0.84 -3.24
N PHE A 73 -3.80 -1.23 -2.43
CA PHE A 73 -2.40 -1.20 -2.84
C PHE A 73 -2.08 -2.26 -3.89
N THR A 74 -2.70 -3.44 -3.84
CA THR A 74 -2.58 -4.46 -4.89
C THR A 74 -3.11 -3.93 -6.23
N GLY A 75 -4.25 -3.26 -6.24
CA GLY A 75 -4.80 -2.63 -7.44
C GLY A 75 -3.88 -1.54 -8.00
N THR A 76 -3.30 -0.72 -7.12
CA THR A 76 -2.35 0.34 -7.49
C THR A 76 -1.04 -0.23 -8.03
N PHE A 77 -0.53 -1.30 -7.42
CA PHE A 77 0.64 -2.05 -7.88
C PHE A 77 0.39 -2.62 -9.29
N ALA A 78 -0.74 -3.32 -9.49
CA ALA A 78 -1.11 -3.87 -10.79
C ALA A 78 -1.27 -2.78 -11.86
N PHE A 79 -1.91 -1.67 -11.53
CA PHE A 79 -2.05 -0.52 -12.43
C PHE A 79 -0.70 0.07 -12.83
N THR A 80 0.22 0.23 -11.87
CA THR A 80 1.58 0.73 -12.10
C THR A 80 2.37 -0.24 -12.99
N LEU A 81 2.29 -1.53 -12.71
CA LEU A 81 2.97 -2.58 -13.48
C LEU A 81 2.50 -2.56 -14.94
N VAL A 82 1.19 -2.54 -15.18
CA VAL A 82 0.61 -2.45 -16.52
C VAL A 82 1.03 -1.17 -17.24
N THR A 83 1.11 -0.06 -16.50
CA THR A 83 1.54 1.24 -17.04
C THR A 83 2.99 1.20 -17.50
N ILE A 84 3.89 0.58 -16.71
CA ILE A 84 5.31 0.37 -17.04
C ILE A 84 5.46 -0.50 -18.29
N ILE A 85 4.78 -1.66 -18.31
CA ILE A 85 4.84 -2.60 -19.44
C ILE A 85 4.36 -1.92 -20.74
N LYS A 86 3.27 -1.15 -20.67
CA LYS A 86 2.71 -0.43 -21.83
C LYS A 86 3.43 0.88 -22.16
N LYS A 87 4.46 1.27 -21.40
CA LYS A 87 5.25 2.49 -21.57
C LYS A 87 4.42 3.77 -21.71
N LYS A 88 3.27 3.85 -21.00
CA LYS A 88 2.35 5.00 -21.07
C LYS A 88 2.76 6.07 -20.04
N LYS A 89 3.39 7.16 -20.49
CA LYS A 89 3.95 8.20 -19.61
C LYS A 89 2.86 8.97 -18.87
N GLU A 90 1.73 9.21 -19.50
CA GLU A 90 0.59 9.95 -18.93
C GLU A 90 -0.01 9.17 -17.76
N ARG A 91 -0.12 7.86 -17.90
CA ARG A 91 -0.61 6.97 -16.84
C ARG A 91 0.38 6.84 -15.68
N MET A 92 1.67 7.09 -15.91
CA MET A 92 2.67 7.10 -14.85
C MET A 92 2.45 8.28 -13.89
N VAL A 93 2.06 9.44 -14.42
CA VAL A 93 1.69 10.59 -13.59
C VAL A 93 0.46 10.26 -12.73
N ALA A 94 -0.54 9.59 -13.31
CA ALA A 94 -1.69 9.11 -12.55
C ALA A 94 -1.29 8.10 -11.47
N ALA A 95 -0.44 7.12 -11.79
CA ALA A 95 0.05 6.13 -10.81
C ALA A 95 0.80 6.80 -9.64
N PHE A 96 1.65 7.77 -9.95
CA PHE A 96 2.35 8.57 -8.94
C PHE A 96 1.37 9.36 -8.08
N GLY A 97 0.43 10.08 -8.69
CA GLY A 97 -0.59 10.86 -7.99
C GLY A 97 -1.46 9.99 -7.08
N THR A 98 -1.92 8.84 -7.56
CA THR A 98 -2.65 7.86 -6.74
C THR A 98 -1.81 7.36 -5.58
N THR A 99 -0.54 7.04 -5.79
CA THR A 99 0.35 6.57 -4.72
C THR A 99 0.55 7.63 -3.64
N VAL A 100 0.83 8.88 -4.02
CA VAL A 100 0.98 9.99 -3.08
C VAL A 100 -0.32 10.26 -2.33
N PHE A 101 -1.46 10.25 -3.02
CA PHE A 101 -2.77 10.41 -2.40
C PHE A 101 -3.04 9.31 -1.37
N LEU A 102 -2.81 8.04 -1.72
CA LEU A 102 -3.01 6.92 -0.80
C LEU A 102 -2.08 6.99 0.41
N LEU A 103 -0.82 7.39 0.24
CA LEU A 103 0.11 7.61 1.36
C LEU A 103 -0.38 8.73 2.29
N ALA A 104 -0.91 9.83 1.74
CA ALA A 104 -1.48 10.91 2.53
C ALA A 104 -2.72 10.46 3.32
N VAL A 105 -3.60 9.67 2.70
CA VAL A 105 -4.76 9.09 3.40
C VAL A 105 -4.30 8.11 4.48
N LEU A 106 -3.30 7.28 4.22
CA LEU A 106 -2.75 6.32 5.17
C LEU A 106 -2.15 7.02 6.41
N PHE A 107 -1.48 8.15 6.19
CA PHE A 107 -0.94 9.02 7.25
C PHE A 107 -2.06 9.63 8.11
N ILE A 108 -3.10 10.20 7.48
CA ILE A 108 -4.26 10.74 8.20
C ILE A 108 -5.01 9.65 8.98
N HIS A 109 -5.04 8.44 8.43
CA HIS A 109 -5.69 7.28 9.04
C HIS A 109 -4.89 6.71 10.24
N GLY A 110 -3.68 7.21 10.51
CA GLY A 110 -2.83 6.75 11.61
C GLY A 110 -2.31 5.33 11.44
N LEU A 111 -2.10 4.89 10.19
CA LEU A 111 -1.46 3.59 9.88
C LEU A 111 0.06 3.74 9.67
N ILE A 112 0.51 4.97 9.44
CA ILE A 112 1.92 5.38 9.41
C ILE A 112 2.06 6.54 10.39
N GLU A 113 2.94 6.39 11.38
CA GLU A 113 3.38 7.44 12.31
C GLU A 113 4.63 8.17 11.78
#